data_AF-A0A8V5FTV9-F1
#
_entry.id   AF-A0A8V5FTV9-F1
#
_cell.length_a   1.000
_cell.length_b   1.000
_cell.length_c   1.000
_cell.angle_alpha   90.00
_cell.angle_beta   90.00
_cell.angle_gamma   90.00
#
_symmetry.space_group_name_H-M   'P 1'
#
loop_
_entity.id
_entity.type
_entity.pdbx_description
1 polymer ?
#
loop_
_entity_poly.entity_id
_entity_poly.type
_entity_poly.pdbx_seq_one_letter_code
_entity_poly.pdbx_strand_id
1 'polypeptide(L)'
;FTWVCLSSDLSTVWFALRALLTDGVKSLSKFHLSLVAEWLRLLPFLGVLALLGYLAIRPFLPKKKQQKDSLINLKIQKENPKVVNEINIEDLCLTKAYCRCWRSKTFPVCDGSHNKHNELTGDNVGPLILKKKEV
;
A
#
# COMPACT_ATOMS: atom_id res chain seq x y z
N PHE A 1 -65.66 15.04 60.07
CA PHE A 1 -64.25 15.48 60.04
C PHE A 1 -63.38 14.25 60.15
N THR A 2 -62.88 13.69 59.04
CA THR A 2 -61.69 12.79 58.97
C THR A 2 -61.67 12.06 57.63
N TRP A 3 -61.51 12.75 56.50
CA TRP A 3 -61.13 12.08 55.23
C TRP A 3 -60.49 13.03 54.18
N VAL A 4 -60.06 14.24 54.58
CA VAL A 4 -59.53 15.26 53.63
C VAL A 4 -58.00 15.46 53.71
N CYS A 5 -57.28 14.79 54.62
CA CYS A 5 -55.84 15.07 54.81
C CYS A 5 -54.85 14.03 54.25
N LEU A 6 -55.28 12.99 53.52
CA LEU A 6 -54.35 11.93 53.05
C LEU A 6 -54.04 11.95 51.55
N SER A 7 -54.46 12.97 50.79
CA SER A 7 -54.25 13.04 49.33
C SER A 7 -53.22 14.08 48.87
N SER A 8 -52.72 14.94 49.76
CA SER A 8 -51.73 16.00 49.44
C SER A 8 -50.27 15.57 49.54
N ASP A 9 -49.99 14.40 50.12
CA ASP A 9 -48.62 13.90 50.31
C ASP A 9 -48.11 13.10 49.12
N LEU A 10 -48.97 12.32 48.46
CA LEU A 10 -48.54 11.41 47.39
C LEU A 10 -48.08 12.15 46.13
N SER A 11 -48.70 13.28 45.80
CA SER A 11 -48.29 14.12 44.66
C SER A 11 -46.95 14.80 44.94
N THR A 12 -46.75 15.32 46.15
CA THR A 12 -45.50 15.95 46.58
C THR A 12 -44.35 14.95 46.58
N VAL A 13 -44.59 13.73 47.09
CA VAL A 13 -43.62 12.62 47.04
C VAL A 13 -43.33 12.19 45.58
N TRP A 14 -44.34 12.14 44.71
CA TRP A 14 -44.17 11.85 43.28
C TRP A 14 -43.34 12.93 42.57
N PHE A 15 -43.60 14.22 42.83
CA PHE A 15 -42.82 15.32 42.26
C PHE A 15 -41.37 15.32 42.78
N ALA A 16 -41.15 15.03 44.07
CA ALA A 16 -39.82 14.91 44.65
C ALA A 16 -39.05 13.71 44.09
N LEU A 17 -39.69 12.54 43.95
CA LEU A 17 -39.09 11.34 43.35
C LEU A 17 -38.78 11.58 41.87
N ARG A 18 -39.68 12.21 41.12
CA ARG A 18 -39.47 12.57 39.71
C ARG A 18 -38.32 13.57 39.57
N ALA A 19 -38.23 14.58 40.44
CA ALA A 19 -37.12 15.52 40.46
C ALA A 19 -35.78 14.80 40.70
N LEU A 20 -35.69 13.97 41.75
CA LEU A 20 -34.49 13.17 42.07
C LEU A 20 -34.09 12.22 40.93
N LEU A 21 -35.05 11.55 40.28
CA LEU A 21 -34.80 10.70 39.12
C LEU A 21 -34.31 11.53 37.92
N THR A 22 -34.94 12.67 37.63
CA THR A 22 -34.52 13.52 36.50
C THR A 22 -33.17 14.19 36.73
N ASP A 23 -32.84 14.55 37.97
CA ASP A 23 -31.56 15.15 38.32
C ASP A 23 -30.45 14.12 38.36
N GLY A 24 -30.75 12.88 38.78
CA GLY A 24 -29.84 11.73 38.63
C GLY A 24 -29.52 11.42 37.16
N VAL A 25 -30.53 11.43 36.27
CA VAL A 25 -30.34 11.21 34.83
C VAL A 25 -29.54 12.34 34.18
N LYS A 26 -29.80 13.60 34.54
CA LYS A 26 -29.02 14.77 34.04
C LYS A 26 -27.59 14.78 34.56
N SER A 27 -27.38 14.32 35.80
CA SER A 27 -26.06 14.19 36.40
C SER A 27 -25.25 13.14 35.65
N LEU A 28 -25.83 11.95 35.43
CA LEU A 28 -25.23 10.87 34.65
C LEU A 28 -24.94 11.30 33.19
N SER A 29 -25.86 12.02 32.55
CA SER A 29 -25.63 12.52 31.18
C SER A 29 -24.51 13.55 31.11
N LYS A 30 -24.39 14.44 32.11
CA LYS A 30 -23.28 15.39 32.22
C LYS A 30 -21.95 14.69 32.46
N PHE A 31 -21.92 13.63 33.27
CA PHE A 31 -20.71 12.83 33.49
C PHE A 31 -20.26 12.12 32.20
N HIS A 32 -21.18 11.49 31.46
CA HIS A 32 -20.87 10.88 30.16
C HIS A 32 -20.41 11.92 29.12
N LEU A 33 -21.05 13.09 29.07
CA LEU A 33 -20.67 14.16 28.14
C LEU A 33 -19.29 14.76 28.49
N SER A 34 -18.99 14.91 29.77
CA SER A 34 -17.69 15.38 30.27
C SER A 34 -16.58 14.38 29.94
N LEU A 35 -16.84 13.08 30.16
CA LEU A 35 -15.90 12.01 29.81
C LEU A 35 -15.62 12.02 28.30
N VAL A 36 -16.65 12.05 27.47
CA VAL A 36 -16.50 12.08 25.99
C VAL A 36 -15.73 13.33 25.53
N ALA A 37 -15.99 14.50 26.13
CA ALA A 37 -15.28 15.74 25.80
C ALA A 37 -13.78 15.68 26.18
N GLU A 38 -13.44 15.04 27.29
CA GLU A 38 -12.04 14.81 27.70
C GLU A 38 -11.32 13.86 26.75
N TRP A 39 -11.96 12.77 26.32
CA TRP A 39 -11.41 11.88 25.30
C TRP A 39 -11.22 12.56 23.94
N LEU A 40 -12.14 13.46 23.56
CA LEU A 40 -12.03 14.23 22.31
C LEU A 40 -10.79 15.14 22.27
N ARG A 41 -10.37 15.69 23.43
CA ARG A 41 -9.16 16.50 23.55
C ARG A 41 -7.87 15.72 23.33
N LEU A 42 -7.89 14.39 23.50
CA LEU A 42 -6.73 13.52 23.29
C LEU A 42 -6.54 13.09 21.82
N LEU A 43 -7.58 13.21 20.99
CA LEU A 43 -7.53 12.89 19.56
C LEU A 43 -6.41 13.61 18.79
N PRO A 44 -6.15 14.92 18.93
CA PRO A 44 -5.06 15.57 18.21
C PRO A 44 -3.69 15.00 18.61
N PHE A 45 -3.47 14.65 19.87
CA PHE A 45 -2.22 14.06 20.34
C PHE A 45 -2.02 12.65 19.77
N LEU A 46 -3.07 11.82 19.79
CA LEU A 46 -3.05 10.49 19.18
C LEU A 46 -2.81 10.56 17.67
N GLY A 47 -3.45 11.51 16.99
CA GLY A 47 -3.25 11.76 15.56
C GLY A 47 -1.81 12.15 15.23
N VAL A 48 -1.19 13.03 16.03
CA VAL A 48 0.21 13.43 15.86
C VAL A 48 1.15 12.23 16.11
N LEU A 49 0.94 11.45 17.18
CA LEU A 49 1.76 10.27 17.46
C LEU A 49 1.65 9.21 16.35
N ALA A 50 0.44 8.97 15.85
CA ALA A 50 0.20 8.05 14.73
C ALA A 50 0.88 8.55 13.45
N LEU A 51 0.81 9.86 13.17
CA LEU A 51 1.45 10.45 12.00
C LEU A 51 2.98 10.35 12.08
N LEU A 52 3.57 10.69 13.22
CA LEU A 52 5.02 10.59 13.43
C LEU A 52 5.49 9.13 13.34
N GLY A 53 4.77 8.19 13.97
CA GLY A 53 5.04 6.77 13.86
C GLY A 53 4.95 6.26 12.42
N TYR A 54 3.93 6.68 11.68
CA TYR A 54 3.80 6.34 10.26
C TYR A 54 4.96 6.90 9.43
N LEU A 55 5.36 8.16 9.64
CA LEU A 55 6.49 8.76 8.91
C LEU A 55 7.81 8.08 9.24
N ALA A 56 8.02 7.66 10.49
CA ALA A 56 9.20 6.93 10.92
C ALA A 56 9.27 5.51 10.30
N ILE A 57 8.12 4.83 10.16
CA ILE A 57 8.05 3.46 9.64
C ILE A 57 7.95 3.42 8.10
N ARG A 58 7.42 4.48 7.46
CA ARG A 58 7.26 4.60 5.99
C ARG A 58 8.48 4.23 5.15
N PRO A 59 9.73 4.62 5.47
CA PRO A 59 10.90 4.22 4.68
C PRO A 59 11.25 2.73 4.83
N PHE A 60 10.84 2.07 5.91
CA PHE A 60 11.07 0.65 6.18
C PHE A 60 9.96 -0.26 5.64
N LEU A 61 8.79 0.29 5.33
CA LEU A 61 7.72 -0.48 4.69
C LEU A 61 8.12 -0.81 3.24
N PRO A 62 8.09 -2.10 2.85
CA PRO A 62 8.40 -2.51 1.49
C PRO A 62 7.38 -1.87 0.55
N LYS A 63 7.82 -0.93 -0.28
CA LYS A 63 7.00 -0.40 -1.36
C LYS A 63 6.66 -1.55 -2.31
N LYS A 64 5.38 -1.79 -2.60
CA LYS A 64 4.97 -2.61 -3.75
C LYS A 64 5.64 -2.00 -4.99
N LYS A 65 6.62 -2.73 -5.54
CA LYS A 65 7.42 -2.28 -6.69
C LYS A 65 6.47 -2.17 -7.88
N GLN A 66 6.11 -0.92 -8.19
CA GLN A 66 5.12 -0.57 -9.19
C GLN A 66 5.60 -1.06 -10.56
N GLN A 67 5.06 -2.16 -11.06
CA GLN A 67 4.93 -2.71 -12.45
C GLN A 67 6.09 -2.58 -13.47
N LYS A 68 7.09 -1.71 -13.30
CA LYS A 68 8.33 -1.66 -14.09
C LYS A 68 9.10 -2.99 -14.07
N ASP A 69 8.87 -3.81 -13.06
CA ASP A 69 9.49 -5.13 -12.95
C ASP A 69 8.97 -6.12 -14.00
N SER A 70 7.79 -5.92 -14.58
CA SER A 70 7.28 -6.79 -15.65
C SER A 70 7.78 -6.40 -17.05
N LEU A 71 8.39 -5.21 -17.20
CA LEU A 71 8.88 -4.75 -18.50
C LEU A 71 10.24 -5.39 -18.81
N ILE A 72 10.24 -6.31 -19.78
CA ILE A 72 11.46 -6.98 -20.24
C ILE A 72 12.38 -5.97 -20.95
N ASN A 73 11.87 -5.23 -21.93
CA ASN A 73 12.62 -4.19 -22.62
C ASN A 73 12.51 -2.85 -21.88
N LEU A 74 13.63 -2.27 -21.44
CA LEU A 74 13.65 -0.99 -20.71
C LEU A 74 13.99 0.23 -21.60
N LYS A 75 14.84 0.06 -22.63
CA LYS A 75 15.44 1.19 -23.35
C LYS A 75 15.51 1.04 -24.87
N ILE A 76 15.39 -0.16 -25.42
CA ILE A 76 15.66 -0.43 -26.84
C ILE A 76 14.42 -0.07 -27.67
N GLN A 77 14.58 0.80 -28.67
CA GLN A 77 13.59 1.11 -29.72
C GLN A 77 12.13 1.22 -29.19
N LYS A 78 11.89 2.15 -28.28
CA LYS A 78 10.58 2.32 -27.61
C LYS A 78 9.52 2.98 -28.49
N GLU A 79 9.99 3.69 -29.50
CA GLU A 79 9.21 4.27 -30.58
C GLU A 79 8.59 3.19 -31.49
N ASN A 80 9.20 2.00 -31.56
CA ASN A 80 8.68 0.90 -32.37
C ASN A 80 7.69 0.06 -31.52
N PRO A 81 6.41 -0.07 -31.92
CA PRO A 81 5.43 -0.87 -31.19
C PRO A 81 5.81 -2.35 -31.11
N LYS A 82 6.60 -2.86 -32.08
CA LYS A 82 7.10 -4.23 -32.10
C LYS A 82 8.48 -4.29 -32.74
N VAL A 83 9.50 -4.44 -31.90
CA VAL A 83 10.88 -4.59 -32.33
C VAL A 83 11.12 -6.02 -32.84
N VAL A 84 11.51 -6.14 -34.11
CA VAL A 84 11.85 -7.39 -34.80
C VAL A 84 13.23 -7.22 -35.45
N ASN A 85 14.07 -8.24 -35.39
CA ASN A 85 15.38 -8.25 -36.03
C ASN A 85 15.46 -9.42 -37.01
N GLU A 86 15.78 -9.11 -38.27
CA GLU A 86 16.01 -10.10 -39.32
C GLU A 86 17.50 -10.43 -39.39
N ILE A 87 17.81 -11.72 -39.58
CA ILE A 87 19.17 -12.23 -39.63
C ILE A 87 19.24 -13.18 -40.82
N ASN A 88 20.08 -12.85 -41.80
CA ASN A 88 20.42 -13.75 -42.88
C ASN A 88 21.42 -14.79 -42.39
N ILE A 89 21.20 -16.05 -42.72
CA ILE A 89 22.04 -17.16 -42.25
C ILE A 89 23.36 -17.19 -43.04
N GLU A 90 23.35 -16.69 -44.27
CA GLU A 90 24.52 -16.63 -45.15
C GLU A 90 25.62 -15.71 -44.58
N ASP A 91 25.21 -14.60 -43.95
CA ASP A 91 26.09 -13.57 -43.36
C ASP A 91 26.72 -14.02 -42.03
N LEU A 92 26.40 -15.21 -41.53
CA LEU A 92 27.03 -15.77 -40.33
C LEU A 92 28.40 -16.35 -40.68
N CYS A 93 29.48 -15.75 -40.16
CA CYS A 93 30.84 -16.26 -40.42
C CYS A 93 31.10 -17.64 -39.79
N LEU A 94 30.75 -17.84 -38.50
CA LEU A 94 31.02 -19.10 -37.78
C LEU A 94 29.97 -19.36 -36.70
N THR A 95 29.98 -18.55 -35.64
CA THR A 95 29.07 -18.64 -34.50
C THR A 95 28.76 -17.23 -34.03
N LYS A 96 27.48 -16.93 -33.83
CA LYS A 96 27.05 -15.61 -33.35
C LYS A 96 26.00 -15.77 -32.26
N ALA A 97 26.12 -14.97 -31.21
CA ALA A 97 25.22 -14.96 -30.08
C ALA A 97 24.28 -13.75 -30.17
N TYR A 98 22.98 -13.98 -30.04
CA TYR A 98 21.94 -12.96 -30.10
C TYR A 98 21.29 -12.75 -28.73
N CYS A 99 21.00 -11.50 -28.41
CA CYS A 99 20.47 -11.09 -27.12
C CYS A 99 19.00 -11.49 -26.97
N ARG A 100 18.67 -12.11 -25.83
CA ARG A 100 17.29 -12.36 -25.40
C ARG A 100 16.88 -11.59 -24.14
N CYS A 101 17.83 -10.92 -23.48
CA CYS A 101 17.61 -10.23 -22.22
C CYS A 101 17.22 -8.75 -22.37
N TRP A 102 17.30 -8.17 -23.57
CA TRP A 102 17.04 -6.75 -23.84
C TRP A 102 17.91 -5.79 -23.00
N ARG A 103 19.10 -6.22 -22.60
CA ARG A 103 20.09 -5.40 -21.87
C ARG A 103 21.34 -5.08 -22.69
N SER A 104 21.49 -5.71 -23.85
CA SER A 104 22.69 -5.54 -24.66
C SER A 104 22.80 -4.14 -25.25
N LYS A 105 24.01 -3.58 -25.23
CA LYS A 105 24.33 -2.30 -25.89
C LYS A 105 24.45 -2.46 -27.40
N THR A 106 24.83 -3.64 -27.88
CA THR A 106 24.98 -3.98 -29.31
C THR A 106 23.79 -4.79 -29.82
N PHE A 107 22.61 -4.58 -29.24
CA PHE A 107 21.37 -5.25 -29.63
C PHE A 107 21.16 -5.14 -31.15
N PRO A 108 20.89 -6.24 -31.87
CA PRO A 108 20.41 -7.55 -31.39
C PRO A 108 21.48 -8.56 -30.96
N VAL A 109 22.77 -8.25 -31.09
CA VAL A 109 23.87 -9.15 -30.70
C VAL A 109 23.98 -9.24 -29.17
N CYS A 110 24.46 -10.36 -28.64
CA CYS A 110 24.76 -10.50 -27.22
C CYS A 110 26.17 -9.99 -26.89
N ASP A 111 26.28 -9.08 -25.92
CA ASP A 111 27.52 -8.52 -25.38
C ASP A 111 27.84 -9.01 -23.95
N GLY A 112 27.12 -10.02 -23.46
CA GLY A 112 27.28 -10.52 -22.08
C GLY A 112 26.51 -9.75 -21.01
N SER A 113 25.74 -8.71 -21.37
CA SER A 113 24.97 -7.92 -20.39
C SER A 113 23.92 -8.73 -19.60
N HIS A 114 23.56 -9.94 -20.04
CA HIS A 114 22.67 -10.84 -19.30
C HIS A 114 23.28 -11.31 -17.97
N ASN A 115 24.61 -11.44 -17.86
CA ASN A 115 25.27 -11.85 -16.61
C ASN A 115 24.98 -10.87 -15.48
N LYS A 116 25.17 -9.57 -15.73
CA LYS A 116 24.87 -8.49 -14.77
C LYS A 116 23.38 -8.45 -14.42
N HIS A 117 22.50 -8.71 -15.39
CA HIS A 117 21.06 -8.76 -15.14
C HIS A 117 20.69 -9.94 -14.23
N ASN A 118 21.21 -11.13 -14.50
CA ASN A 118 21.00 -12.33 -13.71
C ASN A 118 21.49 -12.16 -12.26
N GLU A 119 22.67 -11.58 -12.07
CA GLU A 119 23.24 -11.29 -10.75
C GLU A 119 22.36 -10.32 -9.93
N LEU A 120 21.86 -9.25 -10.56
CA LEU A 120 21.06 -8.22 -9.88
C LEU A 120 19.61 -8.64 -9.60
N THR A 121 19.05 -9.54 -10.41
CA THR A 121 17.62 -9.90 -10.36
C THR A 121 17.37 -11.33 -9.86
N GLY A 122 18.40 -12.18 -9.83
CA GLY A 122 18.26 -13.62 -9.59
C GLY A 122 17.68 -14.38 -10.80
N ASP A 123 17.68 -13.76 -11.98
CA ASP A 123 17.19 -14.34 -13.23
C ASP A 123 18.22 -15.31 -13.86
N ASN A 124 17.81 -16.09 -14.86
CA ASN A 124 18.63 -17.12 -15.50
C ASN A 124 18.62 -17.04 -17.04
N VAL A 125 18.41 -15.84 -17.60
CA VAL A 125 18.37 -15.65 -19.05
C VAL A 125 19.76 -15.77 -19.69
N GLY A 126 19.78 -16.20 -20.95
CA GLY A 126 21.00 -16.33 -21.76
C GLY A 126 20.76 -16.07 -23.26
N PRO A 127 21.81 -15.96 -24.08
CA PRO A 127 21.68 -15.66 -25.49
C PRO A 127 21.16 -16.83 -26.32
N LEU A 128 20.72 -16.54 -27.55
CA LEU A 128 20.53 -17.54 -28.60
C LEU A 128 21.84 -17.66 -29.40
N ILE A 129 22.43 -18.84 -29.45
CA ILE A 129 23.68 -19.08 -30.19
C ILE A 129 23.32 -19.72 -31.52
N LEU A 130 23.60 -19.02 -32.62
CA LEU A 130 23.48 -19.55 -33.98
C LEU A 130 24.86 -19.97 -34.47
N LYS A 131 24.99 -21.25 -34.85
CA LYS A 131 26.21 -21.82 -35.43
C LYS A 131 25.92 -22.18 -36.88
N LYS A 132 26.77 -21.72 -37.80
CA LYS A 132 26.71 -22.18 -39.19
C LYS A 132 27.20 -23.62 -39.21
N LYS A 133 26.40 -24.53 -39.78
CA LYS A 133 26.83 -25.90 -40.01
C LYS A 133 27.84 -25.88 -41.16
N GLU A 134 29.04 -26.37 -40.91
CA GLU A 134 29.99 -26.69 -41.98
C GLU A 134 29.40 -27.89 -42.75
N VAL A 135 29.21 -27.71 -44.05
CA VAL A 135 28.76 -28.74 -45.00
C VAL A 135 29.98 -29.41 -45.59
#